data_AF-A0A9P7FKT6-F1
#
_entry.id   AF-A0A9P7FKT6-F1
#
_cell.length_a   1.000
_cell.length_b   1.000
_cell.length_c   1.000
_cell.angle_alpha   90.00
_cell.angle_beta   90.00
_cell.angle_gamma   90.00
#
_symmetry.space_group_name_H-M   'P 1'
#
loop_
_entity.id
_entity.type
_entity.pdbx_description
1 polymer ?
#
loop_
_entity_poly.entity_id
_entity_poly.type
_entity_poly.pdbx_seq_one_letter_code
_entity_poly.pdbx_strand_id
1 'polypeptide(L)'
;AKARSGNCLYGFVLGAEPSKKCGDALLPSDPTWSEEERSNYRVVQWRAVASHIEELCATVWPNVKCAVVQARREQIILAVAAATRPNKDFIPPPETLQKLKEILVSQGFEQDARWFMS
;
A
#
# COMPACT_ATOMS: atom_id res chain seq x y z
N ALA A 1 14.35 -22.40 -19.49
CA ALA A 1 14.18 -22.00 -18.08
C ALA A 1 12.70 -21.65 -17.85
N LYS A 2 12.02 -22.31 -16.91
CA LYS A 2 10.61 -22.04 -16.61
C LYS A 2 10.57 -20.74 -15.80
N ALA A 3 10.21 -19.62 -16.43
CA ALA A 3 10.06 -18.35 -15.73
C ALA A 3 9.02 -18.54 -14.61
N ARG A 4 9.41 -18.32 -13.35
CA ARG A 4 8.45 -18.20 -12.26
C ARG A 4 7.55 -17.03 -12.62
N SER A 5 6.27 -17.28 -12.88
CA SER A 5 5.28 -16.24 -13.13
C SER A 5 5.00 -15.50 -11.82
N GLY A 6 5.95 -14.66 -11.39
CA GLY A 6 5.72 -13.69 -10.33
C GLY A 6 4.65 -12.71 -10.80
N ASN A 7 3.77 -12.29 -9.90
CA ASN A 7 2.87 -11.19 -10.21
C ASN A 7 3.72 -9.91 -10.22
N CYS A 8 3.78 -9.21 -11.35
CA CYS A 8 4.36 -7.87 -11.41
C CYS A 8 3.30 -6.88 -10.95
N LEU A 9 3.49 -6.27 -9.78
CA LEU A 9 2.65 -5.21 -9.26
C LEU A 9 3.27 -3.86 -9.64
N TYR A 10 2.48 -2.91 -10.11
CA TYR A 10 2.92 -1.52 -10.27
C TYR A 10 2.22 -0.69 -9.23
N GLY A 11 2.92 -0.01 -8.33
CA GLY A 11 2.26 0.77 -7.28
C GLY A 11 3.20 1.68 -6.53
N PHE A 12 2.64 2.37 -5.53
CA PHE A 12 3.35 3.31 -4.68
C PHE A 12 3.86 2.63 -3.41
N VAL A 13 4.92 3.15 -2.80
CA VAL A 13 5.35 2.71 -1.46
C VAL A 13 5.01 3.77 -0.46
N LEU A 14 4.14 3.42 0.49
CA LEU A 14 3.71 4.35 1.53
C LEU A 14 4.76 4.60 2.62
N GLY A 15 5.80 3.77 2.72
CA GLY A 15 6.84 3.92 3.72
C GLY A 15 6.38 3.53 5.13
N ALA A 16 7.30 3.06 5.96
CA ALA A 16 6.95 2.51 7.28
C ALA A 16 6.43 3.60 8.25
N GLU A 17 7.12 4.73 8.34
CA GLU A 17 6.77 5.82 9.27
C GLU A 17 5.43 6.49 8.93
N PRO A 18 5.15 6.91 7.68
CA PRO A 18 3.84 7.43 7.32
C PRO A 18 2.72 6.40 7.52
N SER A 19 2.96 5.13 7.20
CA SER A 19 1.97 4.07 7.41
C SER A 19 1.67 3.85 8.88
N LYS A 20 2.69 3.95 9.75
CA LYS A 20 2.50 3.88 11.21
C LYS A 20 1.66 5.06 11.70
N LYS A 21 2.00 6.29 11.30
CA LYS A 21 1.24 7.49 11.68
C LYS A 21 -0.23 7.42 11.22
N CYS A 22 -0.46 6.97 9.99
CA CYS A 22 -1.81 6.75 9.46
C CYS A 22 -2.55 5.67 10.26
N GLY A 23 -1.88 4.55 10.57
CA GLY A 23 -2.44 3.48 11.38
C GLY A 23 -2.80 3.91 12.79
N ASP A 24 -1.95 4.69 13.46
CA ASP A 24 -2.20 5.25 14.79
C ASP A 24 -3.37 6.25 14.78
N ALA A 25 -3.56 6.99 13.69
CA ALA A 25 -4.67 7.93 13.54
C ALA A 25 -6.02 7.21 13.26
N LEU A 26 -5.99 6.15 12.43
CA LEU A 26 -7.19 5.38 12.09
C LEU A 26 -7.63 4.44 13.21
N LEU A 27 -6.66 3.78 13.84
CA LEU A 27 -6.86 2.77 14.88
C LEU A 27 -5.78 2.96 15.96
N PRO A 28 -5.97 3.91 16.91
CA PRO A 28 -5.01 4.13 17.98
C PRO A 28 -4.83 2.85 18.82
N SER A 29 -3.60 2.59 19.24
CA SER A 29 -3.29 1.50 20.16
C SER A 29 -3.56 1.92 21.61
N ASP A 30 -3.91 0.95 22.46
CA ASP A 30 -4.07 1.20 23.88
C ASP A 30 -2.69 1.45 24.53
N PRO A 31 -2.50 2.58 25.24
CA PRO A 31 -1.22 2.89 25.88
C PRO A 31 -0.83 1.92 27.00
N THR A 32 -1.77 1.11 27.50
CA THR A 32 -1.54 0.11 28.56
C THR A 32 -1.03 -1.22 28.03
N TRP A 33 -1.15 -1.49 26.73
CA TRP A 33 -0.65 -2.71 26.11
C TRP A 33 0.87 -2.83 26.18
N SER A 34 1.35 -4.05 26.33
CA SER A 34 2.76 -4.41 26.19
C SER A 34 3.29 -4.15 24.77
N GLU A 35 4.61 -4.16 24.61
CA GLU A 35 5.23 -4.02 23.29
C GLU A 35 4.83 -5.16 22.33
N GLU A 36 4.69 -6.38 22.85
CA GLU A 36 4.25 -7.54 22.07
C GLU A 36 2.80 -7.39 21.58
N GLU A 37 1.89 -6.96 22.44
CA GLU A 37 0.50 -6.69 22.07
C GLU A 37 0.39 -5.57 21.04
N ARG A 38 1.16 -4.48 21.21
CA ARG A 38 1.22 -3.40 20.20
C ARG A 38 1.79 -3.90 18.88
N SER A 39 2.84 -4.73 18.92
CA SER A 39 3.44 -5.33 17.72
C SER A 39 2.44 -6.20 16.97
N ASN A 40 1.70 -7.06 17.69
CA ASN A 40 0.64 -7.90 17.12
C ASN A 40 -0.51 -7.05 16.54
N TYR A 41 -0.86 -5.95 17.21
CA TYR A 41 -1.90 -5.03 16.74
C TYR A 41 -1.48 -4.23 15.49
N ARG A 42 -0.18 -4.07 15.22
CA ARG A 42 0.27 -3.35 14.01
C ARG A 42 -0.25 -3.98 12.72
N VAL A 43 -0.41 -5.30 12.68
CA VAL A 43 -0.99 -5.98 11.50
C VAL A 43 -2.42 -5.51 11.24
N VAL A 44 -3.21 -5.28 12.29
CA VAL A 44 -4.57 -4.74 12.19
C VAL A 44 -4.53 -3.30 11.69
N GLN A 45 -3.66 -2.46 12.25
CA GLN A 45 -3.48 -1.08 11.79
C GLN A 45 -3.08 -1.02 10.32
N TRP A 46 -2.17 -1.89 9.85
CA TRP A 46 -1.77 -1.92 8.44
C TRP A 46 -2.90 -2.33 7.50
N ARG A 47 -3.77 -3.26 7.90
CA ARG A 47 -4.97 -3.61 7.12
C ARG A 47 -5.97 -2.45 7.07
N ALA A 48 -6.09 -1.67 8.14
CA ALA A 48 -6.93 -0.48 8.15
C ALA A 48 -6.37 0.61 7.23
N VAL A 49 -5.05 0.86 7.28
CA VAL A 49 -4.37 1.77 6.32
C VAL A 49 -4.57 1.28 4.88
N ALA A 50 -4.42 -0.02 4.63
CA ALA A 50 -4.66 -0.62 3.32
C ALA A 50 -6.05 -0.32 2.77
N SER A 51 -7.07 -0.55 3.62
CA SER A 51 -8.47 -0.39 3.26
C SER A 51 -8.82 1.08 3.06
N HIS A 52 -8.37 1.96 3.96
CA HIS A 52 -8.55 3.42 3.86
C HIS A 52 -7.98 3.98 2.55
N ILE A 53 -6.77 3.57 2.20
CA ILE A 53 -6.13 4.02 0.96
C ILE A 53 -6.78 3.41 -0.27
N GLU A 54 -7.22 2.15 -0.22
CA GLU A 54 -7.99 1.54 -1.30
C GLU A 54 -9.28 2.32 -1.57
N GLU A 55 -10.03 2.67 -0.51
CA GLU A 55 -11.26 3.46 -0.60
C GLU A 55 -11.01 4.84 -1.21
N LEU A 56 -9.99 5.56 -0.74
CA LEU A 56 -9.64 6.87 -1.28
C LEU A 56 -9.26 6.77 -2.77
N CYS A 57 -8.42 5.80 -3.13
CA CYS A 57 -7.96 5.63 -4.50
C CYS A 57 -9.06 5.07 -5.43
N ALA A 58 -10.03 4.33 -4.90
CA ALA A 58 -11.16 3.79 -5.68
C ALA A 58 -12.05 4.90 -6.26
N THR A 59 -12.02 6.11 -5.68
CA THR A 59 -12.70 7.30 -6.23
C THR A 59 -12.14 7.73 -7.59
N VAL A 60 -10.87 7.42 -7.86
CA VAL A 60 -10.14 7.78 -9.08
C VAL A 60 -9.95 6.55 -9.99
N TRP A 61 -9.68 5.39 -9.40
CA TRP A 61 -9.47 4.14 -10.10
C TRP A 61 -10.23 3.00 -9.41
N PRO A 62 -11.47 2.68 -9.85
CA PRO A 62 -12.31 1.68 -9.17
C PRO A 62 -11.70 0.28 -9.05
N ASN A 63 -10.75 -0.05 -9.93
CA ASN A 63 -10.05 -1.34 -9.94
C ASN A 63 -8.77 -1.34 -9.09
N VAL A 64 -8.53 -0.29 -8.29
CA VAL A 64 -7.38 -0.25 -7.40
C VAL A 64 -7.49 -1.37 -6.36
N LYS A 65 -6.35 -1.95 -6.02
CA LYS A 65 -6.22 -2.85 -4.88
C LYS A 65 -4.98 -2.45 -4.11
N CYS A 66 -5.11 -2.41 -2.80
CA CYS A 66 -4.00 -2.19 -1.90
C CYS A 66 -3.47 -3.54 -1.41
N ALA A 67 -2.20 -3.81 -1.66
CA ALA A 67 -1.53 -5.00 -1.13
C ALA A 67 -0.59 -4.61 0.01
N VAL A 68 -0.74 -5.26 1.17
CA VAL A 68 0.26 -5.18 2.25
C VAL A 68 1.36 -6.18 1.94
N VAL A 69 2.50 -5.69 1.48
CA VAL A 69 3.69 -6.50 1.25
C VAL A 69 4.66 -6.25 2.40
N GLN A 70 4.89 -7.29 3.20
CA GLN A 70 5.94 -7.26 4.22
C GLN A 70 7.29 -7.42 3.51
N ALA A 71 8.04 -6.32 3.35
CA ALA A 71 9.42 -6.41 2.91
C ALA A 71 10.30 -6.87 4.10
N ARG A 72 11.39 -7.58 3.80
CA ARG A 72 12.37 -7.98 4.82
C ARG A 72 12.94 -6.70 5.45
N ARG A 73 13.08 -6.68 6.78
CA ARG A 73 13.58 -5.54 7.60
C ARG A 73 12.58 -4.40 7.83
N GLU A 74 11.40 -4.71 8.39
CA GLU A 74 10.47 -3.71 8.96
C GLU A 74 9.87 -2.71 7.96
N GLN A 75 10.14 -2.87 6.68
CA GLN A 75 9.58 -2.04 5.63
C GLN A 75 8.29 -2.67 5.13
N ILE A 76 7.19 -1.93 5.26
CA ILE A 76 5.90 -2.37 4.77
C ILE A 76 5.58 -1.53 3.56
N ILE A 77 5.41 -2.24 2.46
CA ILE A 77 5.01 -1.64 1.21
C ILE A 77 3.51 -1.87 1.12
N LEU A 78 2.73 -0.80 1.29
CA LEU A 78 1.37 -0.81 0.81
C LEU A 78 1.37 -0.38 -0.67
N ALA A 79 1.28 -1.34 -1.58
CA ALA A 79 1.24 -1.05 -3.01
C ALA A 79 -0.18 -0.63 -3.42
N VAL A 80 -0.34 0.63 -3.81
CA VAL A 80 -1.65 1.24 -4.17
C VAL A 80 -1.99 1.06 -5.66
N ALA A 81 -1.40 0.06 -6.31
CA ALA A 81 -1.93 -0.41 -7.58
C ALA A 81 -1.61 -1.89 -7.79
N ALA A 82 -2.65 -2.67 -8.10
CA ALA A 82 -2.53 -4.07 -8.45
C ALA A 82 -2.88 -4.24 -9.93
N ALA A 83 -1.89 -4.00 -10.79
CA ALA A 83 -1.87 -4.62 -12.09
C ALA A 83 -1.42 -6.07 -11.89
N THR A 84 -2.20 -7.09 -12.29
CA THR A 84 -1.62 -8.44 -12.41
C THR A 84 -2.04 -9.15 -13.71
N ARG A 85 -1.02 -9.43 -14.55
CA ARG A 85 -0.86 -10.48 -15.60
C ARG A 85 -1.42 -10.24 -17.02
N PRO A 86 -1.18 -11.18 -17.97
CA PRO A 86 0.06 -11.60 -18.64
C PRO A 86 0.35 -10.77 -19.92
N ASN A 87 -0.49 -9.77 -20.21
CA ASN A 87 -0.62 -9.19 -21.56
C ASN A 87 -0.14 -7.73 -21.66
N LYS A 88 0.68 -7.24 -20.71
CA LYS A 88 1.35 -5.92 -20.78
C LYS A 88 0.48 -4.64 -20.77
N ASP A 89 -0.87 -4.70 -20.73
CA ASP A 89 -1.70 -3.51 -20.99
C ASP A 89 -2.42 -2.85 -19.80
N PHE A 90 -2.37 -3.38 -18.56
CA PHE A 90 -3.16 -2.83 -17.45
C PHE A 90 -2.36 -1.93 -16.50
N ILE A 91 -1.85 -0.82 -17.02
CA ILE A 91 -1.31 0.28 -16.21
C ILE A 91 -2.40 1.38 -16.19
N PRO A 92 -2.70 2.03 -15.04
CA PRO A 92 -3.60 3.17 -15.04
C PRO A 92 -3.06 4.24 -16.00
N PRO A 93 -3.92 4.94 -16.76
CA PRO A 93 -3.48 6.05 -17.60
C PRO A 93 -2.65 7.07 -16.80
N PRO A 94 -1.68 7.77 -17.42
CA PRO A 94 -0.82 8.73 -16.71
C PRO A 94 -1.59 9.76 -15.87
N GLU A 95 -2.74 10.24 -16.36
CA GLU A 95 -3.60 11.16 -15.61
C GLU A 95 -4.23 10.51 -14.37
N THR A 96 -4.51 9.22 -14.42
CA THR A 96 -5.01 8.44 -13.28
C THR A 96 -3.89 8.26 -12.26
N LEU A 97 -2.68 7.92 -12.72
CA LEU A 97 -1.50 7.81 -11.84
C LEU A 97 -1.19 9.11 -11.11
N GLN A 98 -1.29 10.25 -11.81
CA GLN A 98 -1.08 11.56 -11.21
C GLN A 98 -2.11 11.86 -10.12
N LYS A 99 -3.40 11.57 -10.35
CA LYS A 99 -4.46 11.73 -9.34
C LYS A 99 -4.28 10.78 -8.15
N LEU A 100 -3.88 9.54 -8.39
CA LEU A 100 -3.56 8.59 -7.32
C LEU A 100 -2.40 9.09 -6.47
N LYS A 101 -1.36 9.62 -7.11
CA LYS A 101 -0.22 10.25 -6.43
C LYS A 101 -0.64 11.45 -5.58
N GLU A 102 -1.52 12.32 -6.09
CA GLU A 102 -2.05 13.47 -5.34
C GLU A 102 -2.83 13.04 -4.09
N ILE A 103 -3.65 11.98 -4.20
CA ILE A 103 -4.33 11.39 -3.04
C ILE A 103 -3.30 10.94 -2.01
N LEU A 104 -2.27 10.18 -2.41
CA LEU A 104 -1.26 9.68 -1.48
C LEU A 104 -0.45 10.80 -0.81
N VAL A 105 -0.07 11.84 -1.58
CA VAL A 105 0.61 13.02 -1.03
C VAL A 105 -0.28 13.75 -0.03
N SER A 106 -1.58 13.87 -0.29
CA SER A 106 -2.54 14.48 0.65
C SER A 106 -2.62 13.75 1.99
N GLN A 107 -2.32 12.45 1.99
CA GLN A 107 -2.27 11.60 3.18
C GLN A 107 -0.87 11.52 3.81
N GLY A 108 0.12 12.26 3.27
CA GLY A 108 1.48 12.32 3.80
C GLY A 108 2.40 11.17 3.34
N PHE A 109 2.05 10.47 2.26
CA PHE A 109 2.86 9.38 1.70
C PHE A 109 3.80 9.85 0.57
N GLU A 110 4.90 9.11 0.39
CA GLU A 110 5.89 9.38 -0.66
C GLU A 110 5.43 8.95 -2.06
N GLN A 111 6.06 9.55 -3.08
CA GLN A 111 5.53 9.68 -4.44
C GLN A 111 6.05 8.64 -5.44
N ASP A 112 7.02 7.81 -5.05
CA ASP A 112 7.75 6.97 -5.99
C ASP A 112 6.99 5.68 -6.31
N ALA A 113 6.21 5.72 -7.40
CA ALA A 113 5.65 4.53 -8.02
C ALA A 113 6.75 3.67 -8.64
N ARG A 114 6.74 2.37 -8.36
CA ARG A 114 7.71 1.42 -8.90
C ARG A 114 7.06 0.07 -9.18
N TRP A 115 7.76 -0.74 -9.98
CA TRP A 115 7.40 -2.14 -10.19
C TRP A 115 7.92 -3.00 -9.04
N PHE A 116 7.08 -3.92 -8.57
CA PHE A 116 7.41 -4.94 -7.60
C PHE A 116 7.19 -6.32 -8.21
N MET A 117 8.14 -7.22 -7.99
CA MET A 117 7.97 -8.64 -8.32
C MET A 117 7.55 -9.37 -7.03
N SER A 118 6.39 -10.03 -7.06
CA SER A 118 5.94 -10.93 -5.97
C SER A 118 6.49 -12.33 -6.14
#